data_AF-X6LKZ5-F1
#
_entry.id   AF-X6LKZ5-F1
#
_cell.length_a   1.000
_cell.length_b   1.000
_cell.length_c   1.000
_cell.angle_alpha   90.00
_cell.angle_beta   90.00
_cell.angle_gamma   90.00
#
_symmetry.space_group_name_H-M   'P 1'
#
loop_
_entity.id
_entity.type
_entity.pdbx_description
1 polymer ?
#
loop_
_entity_poly.entity_id
_entity_poly.type
_entity_poly.pdbx_seq_one_letter_code
_entity_poly.pdbx_strand_id
1 'polypeptide(L)'
;MILLTWVLYDQYIQQTMQISAMWNHQIDANLIYLLLSTVQGGIDEVNKGLYLFQVWKIEGNNEQRYKKRVKEFINRRCCNHNINLLAIFLSENFFLKNMTAIEYAISHTVNNGLPFVERDKVLWIEHKKK
;
A
#
# COMPACT_ATOMS: atom_id res chain seq x y z
N MET A 1 3.01 -12.21 27.09
CA MET A 1 2.68 -11.35 25.93
C MET A 1 2.62 -12.27 24.72
N ILE A 2 1.43 -12.65 24.29
CA ILE A 2 1.27 -13.51 23.12
C ILE A 2 1.53 -12.60 21.91
N LEU A 3 2.75 -12.62 21.39
CA LEU A 3 3.05 -11.99 20.10
C LEU A 3 2.32 -12.85 19.07
N LEU A 4 1.16 -12.39 18.60
CA LEU A 4 0.57 -12.95 17.39
C LEU A 4 1.49 -12.52 16.23
N THR A 5 2.57 -13.28 16.01
CA THR A 5 3.46 -13.14 14.85
C THR A 5 2.63 -13.42 13.62
N TRP A 6 2.17 -12.34 13.01
CA TRP A 6 1.27 -12.39 11.88
C TRP A 6 2.14 -12.76 10.68
N VAL A 7 2.08 -14.02 10.25
CA VAL A 7 3.05 -14.64 9.33
C VAL A 7 3.35 -13.79 8.09
N LEU A 8 2.32 -13.14 7.53
CA LEU A 8 2.47 -12.24 6.39
C LEU A 8 3.27 -10.97 6.73
N TYR A 9 3.07 -10.39 7.91
CA TYR A 9 3.85 -9.24 8.37
C TYR A 9 5.34 -9.59 8.48
N ASP A 10 5.66 -10.69 9.18
CA ASP A 10 7.05 -11.12 9.37
C ASP A 10 7.72 -11.49 8.04
N GLN A 11 6.95 -12.01 7.08
CA GLN A 11 7.44 -12.31 5.75
C GLN A 11 7.88 -11.06 4.97
N TYR A 12 7.16 -9.94 5.10
CA TYR A 12 7.35 -8.77 4.22
C TYR A 12 7.96 -7.54 4.92
N ILE A 13 8.15 -7.54 6.24
CA ILE A 13 8.65 -6.39 7.00
C ILE A 13 10.00 -5.88 6.48
N GLN A 14 10.99 -6.76 6.29
CA GLN A 14 12.34 -6.35 5.87
C GLN A 14 12.34 -5.77 4.45
N GLN A 15 11.60 -6.39 3.52
CA GLN A 15 11.47 -5.89 2.16
C GLN A 15 10.73 -4.55 2.12
N THR A 16 9.69 -4.40 2.95
CA THR A 16 8.95 -3.15 3.10
C THR A 16 9.87 -2.02 3.56
N MET A 17 10.70 -2.27 4.58
CA MET A 17 11.70 -1.31 5.08
C MET A 17 12.72 -0.94 3.99
N GLN A 18 13.24 -1.93 3.27
CA GLN A 18 14.22 -1.72 2.21
C GLN A 18 13.65 -0.85 1.07
N ILE A 19 12.47 -1.18 0.56
CA ILE A 19 11.82 -0.40 -0.50
C ILE A 19 11.46 0.99 0.01
N SER A 20 10.97 1.11 1.25
CA SER A 20 10.70 2.41 1.87
C SER A 20 11.95 3.29 1.85
N ALA A 21 13.12 2.73 2.20
CA ALA A 21 14.39 3.44 2.15
C ALA A 21 14.82 3.83 0.72
N MET A 22 14.59 2.98 -0.28
CA MET A 22 14.86 3.31 -1.70
C MET A 22 14.07 4.53 -2.16
N TRP A 23 12.83 4.68 -1.68
CA TRP A 23 11.95 5.81 -1.98
C TRP A 23 12.06 6.96 -0.96
N ASN A 24 13.14 7.03 -0.19
CA ASN A 24 13.37 8.05 0.84
C ASN A 24 12.18 8.22 1.81
N HIS A 25 11.53 7.10 2.13
CA HIS A 25 10.35 6.98 2.99
C HIS A 25 9.14 7.84 2.57
N GLN A 26 9.06 8.24 1.29
CA GLN A 26 7.95 9.04 0.77
C GLN A 26 6.70 8.21 0.44
N ILE A 27 6.86 6.90 0.30
CA ILE A 27 5.77 5.97 0.03
C ILE A 27 5.23 5.40 1.35
N ASP A 28 3.91 5.30 1.44
CA ASP A 28 3.21 4.64 2.54
C ASP A 28 3.67 3.18 2.67
N ALA A 29 4.14 2.80 3.87
CA ALA A 29 4.64 1.46 4.13
C ALA A 29 3.57 0.38 3.93
N ASN A 30 2.30 0.68 4.22
CA ASN A 30 1.20 -0.25 3.97
C ASN A 30 0.96 -0.45 2.47
N LEU A 31 1.22 0.56 1.65
CA LEU A 31 1.11 0.45 0.20
C LEU A 31 2.19 -0.46 -0.37
N ILE A 32 3.44 -0.30 0.10
CA ILE A 32 4.56 -1.18 -0.27
C ILE A 32 4.26 -2.62 0.15
N TYR A 33 3.84 -2.82 1.40
CA TYR A 33 3.46 -4.12 1.93
C TYR A 33 2.35 -4.78 1.13
N LEU A 34 1.32 -4.02 0.77
CA LEU A 34 0.23 -4.52 -0.05
C LEU A 34 0.72 -5.00 -1.42
N LEU A 35 1.58 -4.23 -2.10
CA LEU A 35 2.17 -4.63 -3.37
C LEU A 35 3.03 -5.88 -3.23
N LEU A 36 3.88 -5.98 -2.19
CA LEU A 36 4.67 -7.19 -1.92
C LEU A 36 3.80 -8.44 -1.71
N SER A 37 2.63 -8.27 -1.07
CA SER A 37 1.68 -9.39 -0.86
C SER A 37 0.83 -9.73 -2.10
N THR A 38 0.73 -8.82 -3.07
CA THR A 38 -0.18 -8.95 -4.23
C THR A 38 0.56 -9.29 -5.53
N VAL A 39 1.72 -8.68 -5.76
CA VAL A 39 2.53 -8.88 -6.96
C VAL A 39 3.36 -10.13 -6.76
N GLN A 40 3.20 -11.12 -7.63
CA GLN A 40 4.14 -12.23 -7.72
C GLN A 40 5.47 -11.68 -8.27
N GLY A 41 6.46 -11.56 -7.40
CA GLY A 41 7.77 -10.99 -7.76
C GLY A 41 8.60 -10.64 -6.52
N GLY A 42 9.79 -10.12 -6.77
CA GLY A 42 10.68 -9.58 -5.75
C GLY A 42 10.58 -8.05 -5.65
N ILE A 43 11.64 -7.47 -5.11
CA ILE A 43 11.75 -6.02 -4.90
C ILE A 43 11.68 -5.25 -6.22
N ASP A 44 12.26 -5.76 -7.29
CA ASP A 44 12.33 -5.06 -8.58
C ASP A 44 10.95 -4.93 -9.23
N GLU A 45 10.13 -5.98 -9.20
CA GLU A 45 8.75 -5.96 -9.69
C GLU A 45 7.88 -4.99 -8.89
N VAL A 46 8.01 -5.00 -7.56
CA VAL A 46 7.29 -4.04 -6.70
C VAL A 46 7.75 -2.61 -6.97
N ASN A 47 9.05 -2.39 -7.16
CA ASN A 47 9.59 -1.07 -7.47
C ASN A 47 9.07 -0.53 -8.81
N LYS A 48 8.98 -1.40 -9.83
CA LYS A 48 8.36 -1.08 -11.11
C LYS A 48 6.87 -0.76 -10.95
N GLY A 49 6.14 -1.54 -10.15
CA GLY A 49 4.74 -1.29 -9.82
C GLY A 49 4.52 0.06 -9.12
N LEU A 50 5.39 0.41 -8.16
CA LEU A 50 5.37 1.72 -7.49
C LEU A 50 5.62 2.86 -8.47
N TYR A 51 6.59 2.72 -9.37
CA TYR A 51 6.86 3.72 -10.39
C TYR A 51 5.63 3.97 -11.29
N LEU A 52 5.04 2.89 -11.83
CA LEU A 52 3.83 2.99 -12.66
C LEU A 52 2.66 3.61 -11.89
N PHE A 53 2.49 3.26 -10.63
CA PHE A 53 1.46 3.85 -9.77
C PHE A 53 1.67 5.35 -9.57
N GLN A 54 2.90 5.81 -9.31
CA GLN A 54 3.21 7.24 -9.16
C GLN A 54 2.93 8.02 -10.45
N VAL A 55 3.34 7.47 -11.60
CA VAL A 55 3.05 8.05 -12.92
C VAL A 55 1.54 8.15 -13.15
N TRP A 56 0.81 7.04 -12.97
CA TRP A 56 -0.65 7.00 -13.12
C TRP A 56 -1.36 8.01 -12.20
N LYS A 57 -0.86 8.20 -10.97
CA LYS A 57 -1.45 9.14 -10.01
C LYS A 57 -1.45 10.58 -10.56
N ILE A 58 -0.43 10.96 -11.32
CA ILE A 58 -0.20 12.30 -11.88
C ILE A 58 -0.85 12.47 -13.26
N GLU A 59 -0.55 11.60 -14.22
CA GLU A 59 -0.84 11.81 -15.65
C GLU A 59 -2.34 11.97 -15.98
N GLY A 60 -3.23 11.34 -15.20
CA GLY A 60 -4.68 11.41 -15.42
C GLY A 60 -5.44 12.34 -14.47
N ASN A 61 -4.73 13.14 -13.66
CA ASN A 61 -5.31 13.83 -12.51
C ASN A 61 -6.11 12.87 -11.60
N ASN A 62 -5.63 11.62 -11.51
CA ASN A 62 -6.35 10.52 -10.88
C ASN A 62 -6.50 10.73 -9.37
N GLU A 63 -5.53 11.38 -8.74
CA GLU A 63 -5.67 11.82 -7.35
C GLU A 63 -6.85 12.78 -7.14
N GLN A 64 -7.09 13.71 -8.07
CA GLN A 64 -8.22 14.62 -7.97
C GLN A 64 -9.55 13.92 -8.29
N ARG A 65 -9.56 12.98 -9.24
CA ARG A 65 -10.73 12.11 -9.49
C ARG A 65 -11.11 11.33 -8.22
N TYR A 66 -10.12 10.76 -7.53
CA TYR A 66 -10.31 10.08 -6.26
C TYR A 66 -10.88 10.99 -5.18
N LYS A 67 -10.38 12.24 -5.03
CA LYS A 67 -10.91 13.20 -4.04
C LYS A 67 -12.43 13.41 -4.14
N LYS A 68 -13.01 13.32 -5.34
CA LYS A 68 -14.47 13.42 -5.54
C LYS A 68 -15.26 12.21 -4.99
N ARG A 69 -14.60 11.05 -4.81
CA ARG A 69 -15.18 9.77 -4.39
C ARG A 69 -14.69 9.29 -3.02
N VAL A 70 -13.84 10.06 -2.32
CA VAL A 70 -13.26 9.70 -1.00
C VAL A 70 -14.31 9.20 0.00
N LYS A 71 -15.50 9.83 0.03
CA LYS A 71 -16.57 9.45 0.95
C LYS A 71 -17.07 8.00 0.74
N GLU A 72 -17.04 7.49 -0.49
CA GLU A 72 -17.44 6.12 -0.79
C GLU A 72 -16.54 5.09 -0.06
N PHE A 73 -15.24 5.39 0.02
CA PHE A 73 -14.27 4.53 0.71
C PHE A 73 -14.35 4.69 2.23
N ILE A 74 -14.41 5.94 2.74
CA ILE A 74 -14.47 6.21 4.19
C ILE A 74 -15.73 5.59 4.80
N ASN A 75 -16.88 5.67 4.13
CA ASN A 75 -18.13 5.06 4.60
C ASN A 75 -18.04 3.53 4.72
N ARG A 76 -17.05 2.91 4.06
CA ARG A 76 -16.73 1.48 4.14
C ARG A 76 -15.52 1.19 5.05
N ARG A 77 -15.11 2.16 5.87
CA ARG A 77 -13.97 2.11 6.81
C ARG A 77 -12.59 2.05 6.15
N CYS A 78 -12.49 2.33 4.84
CA CYS A 78 -11.21 2.41 4.14
C CYS A 78 -10.61 3.81 4.29
N CYS A 79 -10.01 4.08 5.44
CA CYS A 79 -9.49 5.40 5.81
C CYS A 79 -8.10 5.72 5.21
N ASN A 80 -7.32 4.72 4.81
CA ASN A 80 -6.02 4.95 4.19
C ASN A 80 -6.18 5.33 2.70
N HIS A 81 -5.95 6.61 2.40
CA HIS A 81 -6.13 7.15 1.05
C HIS A 81 -5.15 6.60 0.02
N ASN A 82 -3.93 6.26 0.41
CA ASN A 82 -2.94 5.70 -0.50
C ASN A 82 -3.34 4.29 -0.94
N ILE A 83 -3.87 3.48 -0.02
CA ILE A 83 -4.43 2.15 -0.32
C ILE A 83 -5.65 2.27 -1.23
N ASN A 84 -6.54 3.23 -0.98
CA ASN A 84 -7.71 3.46 -1.85
C ASN A 84 -7.29 3.83 -3.29
N LEU A 85 -6.31 4.71 -3.44
CA LEU A 85 -5.75 5.07 -4.75
C LEU A 85 -5.11 3.87 -5.44
N LEU A 86 -4.33 3.07 -4.71
CA LEU A 86 -3.73 1.85 -5.24
C LEU A 86 -4.80 0.85 -5.70
N ALA A 87 -5.87 0.68 -4.95
CA ALA A 87 -6.98 -0.19 -5.33
C ALA A 87 -7.64 0.25 -6.65
N ILE A 88 -7.83 1.56 -6.84
CA ILE A 88 -8.34 2.11 -8.11
C ILE A 88 -7.36 1.81 -9.25
N PHE A 89 -6.08 2.11 -9.06
CA PHE A 89 -5.04 1.85 -10.04
C PHE A 89 -5.02 0.38 -10.49
N LEU A 90 -5.01 -0.55 -9.54
CA LEU A 90 -5.01 -1.99 -9.83
C LEU A 90 -6.29 -2.42 -10.54
N SER A 91 -7.45 -1.85 -10.17
CA SER A 91 -8.73 -2.15 -10.82
C SER A 91 -8.77 -1.67 -12.28
N GLU A 92 -8.17 -0.52 -12.59
CA GLU A 92 -8.17 0.06 -13.93
C GLU A 92 -7.13 -0.60 -14.86
N ASN A 93 -6.00 -1.06 -14.32
CA ASN A 93 -4.83 -1.45 -15.14
C ASN A 93 -4.49 -2.95 -15.15
N PHE A 94 -4.90 -3.72 -14.14
CA PHE A 94 -4.42 -5.09 -13.95
C PHE A 94 -5.54 -6.13 -13.78
N PHE A 95 -6.78 -5.79 -14.17
CA PHE A 95 -7.97 -6.63 -14.05
C PHE A 95 -8.02 -7.39 -12.71
N LEU A 96 -8.42 -6.70 -11.64
CA LEU A 96 -8.76 -7.36 -10.39
C LEU A 96 -9.84 -8.42 -10.68
N LYS A 97 -9.57 -9.70 -10.41
CA LYS A 97 -10.47 -10.84 -10.68
C LYS A 97 -11.85 -10.62 -10.04
N ASN A 98 -12.76 -9.99 -10.79
CA ASN A 98 -14.14 -9.71 -10.42
C ASN A 98 -14.33 -8.88 -9.13
N MET A 99 -13.38 -8.02 -8.78
CA MET A 99 -13.52 -7.11 -7.62
C MET A 99 -13.44 -5.65 -8.05
N THR A 100 -14.33 -4.83 -7.50
CA THR A 100 -14.23 -3.38 -7.57
C THR A 100 -13.06 -2.88 -6.71
N ALA A 101 -12.57 -1.67 -7.00
CA ALA A 101 -11.56 -1.01 -6.17
C ALA A 101 -11.97 -0.90 -4.69
N ILE A 102 -13.26 -0.69 -4.42
CA ILE A 102 -13.78 -0.60 -3.05
C ILE A 102 -13.74 -1.96 -2.36
N GLU A 103 -14.21 -3.03 -3.01
CA GLU A 103 -14.15 -4.39 -2.45
C GLU A 103 -12.71 -4.83 -2.18
N TYR A 104 -11.80 -4.51 -3.09
CA TYR A 104 -10.39 -4.77 -2.92
C TYR A 104 -9.80 -4.01 -1.71
N ALA A 105 -10.06 -2.69 -1.61
CA ALA A 105 -9.63 -1.89 -0.46
C ALA A 105 -10.21 -2.41 0.87
N ILE A 106 -11.48 -2.83 0.89
CA ILE A 106 -12.12 -3.44 2.07
C ILE A 106 -11.42 -4.74 2.44
N SER A 107 -11.19 -5.63 1.48
CA SER A 107 -10.55 -6.93 1.74
C SER A 107 -9.19 -6.74 2.42
N HIS A 108 -8.38 -5.79 1.94
CA HIS A 108 -7.08 -5.54 2.55
C HIS A 108 -7.17 -4.81 3.89
N THR A 109 -8.07 -3.85 4.04
CA THR A 109 -8.23 -3.13 5.31
C THR A 109 -8.75 -4.05 6.42
N VAL A 110 -9.65 -4.99 6.10
CA VAL A 110 -10.34 -5.85 7.08
C VAL A 110 -9.61 -7.18 7.29
N ASN A 111 -9.25 -7.89 6.22
CA ASN A 111 -8.66 -9.22 6.31
C ASN A 111 -7.15 -9.14 6.53
N ASN A 112 -6.49 -8.22 5.82
CA ASN A 112 -5.03 -8.10 5.87
C ASN A 112 -4.55 -7.02 6.86
N GLY A 113 -5.45 -6.24 7.45
CA GLY A 113 -5.08 -5.08 8.23
C GLY A 113 -4.15 -4.09 7.51
N LEU A 114 -3.72 -3.07 8.25
CA LEU A 114 -2.69 -2.13 7.84
C LEU A 114 -1.64 -2.15 8.95
N PRO A 115 -0.62 -3.02 8.84
CA PRO A 115 0.26 -3.31 9.97
C PRO A 115 1.19 -2.18 10.33
N PHE A 116 1.36 -1.17 9.45
CA PHE A 116 2.26 -0.04 9.68
C PHE A 116 1.51 1.20 10.12
N VAL A 117 2.03 1.83 11.17
CA VAL A 117 1.63 3.15 11.64
C VAL A 117 2.79 4.14 11.49
N GLU A 118 2.51 5.44 11.63
CA GLU A 118 3.53 6.49 11.45
C GLU A 118 4.76 6.30 12.36
N ARG A 119 4.56 5.73 13.56
CA ARG A 119 5.65 5.43 14.49
C ARG A 119 6.67 4.44 13.91
N ASP A 120 6.24 3.45 13.14
CA ASP A 120 7.14 2.45 12.56
C ASP A 120 8.12 3.12 11.59
N LYS A 121 7.60 4.04 10.76
CA LYS A 121 8.41 4.83 9.83
C LYS A 121 9.45 5.69 10.55
N VAL A 122 9.08 6.33 11.66
CA VAL A 122 10.01 7.13 12.48
C VAL A 122 11.15 6.26 13.01
N LEU A 123 10.83 5.09 13.56
CA LEU A 123 11.83 4.15 14.07
C LEU A 123 12.80 3.68 12.98
N TRP A 124 12.32 3.42 11.76
CA TRP A 124 13.18 3.00 10.64
C TRP A 124 14.18 4.08 10.21
N ILE A 125 13.75 5.34 10.21
CA ILE A 125 14.60 6.49 9.86
C ILE A 125 15.68 6.70 10.93
N GLU A 126 15.33 6.57 12.21
CA GLU A 126 16.26 6.74 13.33
C GLU A 126 17.31 5.62 13.40
N HIS A 127 16.91 4.37 13.15
CA HIS A 127 17.84 3.23 13.14
C HIS A 127 18.90 3.33 12.05
N LYS A 128 18.62 4.00 10.92
CA LYS A 128 19.59 4.19 9.82
C LYS A 128 20.63 5.30 10.09
N LYS A 129 20.40 6.15 11.11
CA LYS A 129 21.29 7.26 11.49
C LYS A 129 22.35 6.88 12.52
N LYS A 130 22.24 5.69 13.12
CA LYS A 130 23.23 5.12 14.05
C LYS A 130 24.17 4.19 13.30
#